data_AF-A0A067DZ11-F1
#
_entry.id   AF-A0A067DZ11-F1
#
_cell.length_a   1.000
_cell.length_b   1.000
_cell.length_c   1.000
_cell.angle_alpha   90.00
_cell.angle_beta   90.00
_cell.angle_gamma   90.00
#
_symmetry.space_group_name_H-M   'P 1'
#
loop_
_entity.id
_entity.type
_entity.pdbx_description
1 polymer ?
#
loop_
_entity_poly.entity_id
_entity_poly.type
_entity_poly.pdbx_seq_one_letter_code
_entity_poly.pdbx_strand_id
1 'polypeptide(L)'
;MASLLRNASLLRRCLLSVSPPHPHPQSFRGGMLETSTQICNFSSKSKRKSKSDGSDSGEENMSKKDLALQQALDQITSSFGKGSIMWLGRSVTPRHVPVVSTGSFALDIALGTGGLPKGRVVEIYGPEASGKTTLALHVIAEAQRQGGYCVFIDAEHALDPSLAETIGVKTENLLLAQPDCGEQALSLVDTLIRSGSVDVVVVDSVAALVPKGELDGEMGDAHMAMQARLMSQALRKLSHSLSLSQTILIFINQVRAKLSTFGFGGPTEVTCGGNALKFYASVRLNIKRIGLVKKGEETIGSQIAVKIVKNKLAPPFKTAQFELEFGKGISRESEIIDLALKHKFASKAGAMFTYNDRNFRGKEAFKQFLVENESVREELVIKLREKLVVDHKEPQTAVTDEDSTEETVSTISPDSTDEEAAAVVEA
;
A
#
# COMPACT_ATOMS: atom_id res chain seq x y z
N MET A 1 71.52 33.55 10.10
CA MET A 1 71.46 33.36 11.57
C MET A 1 70.28 32.44 11.84
N ALA A 2 70.33 31.23 12.40
CA ALA A 2 71.27 30.53 13.30
C ALA A 2 70.70 30.33 14.72
N SER A 3 69.78 29.36 14.88
CA SER A 3 69.47 28.62 16.13
C SER A 3 68.37 27.58 15.84
N LEU A 4 68.27 26.40 16.46
CA LEU A 4 69.25 25.59 17.21
C LEU A 4 68.85 24.10 17.09
N LEU A 5 69.70 23.18 17.56
CA LEU A 5 69.61 21.72 17.33
C LEU A 5 68.93 20.93 18.48
N ARG A 6 68.68 19.63 18.20
CA ARG A 6 68.32 18.49 19.09
C ARG A 6 66.82 18.24 19.24
N ASN A 7 66.32 17.00 19.36
CA ASN A 7 66.97 15.68 19.53
C ASN A 7 66.65 14.69 18.40
N ALA A 8 67.34 13.55 18.37
CA ALA A 8 67.04 12.40 17.50
C ALA A 8 67.08 11.09 18.31
N SER A 9 66.17 10.14 18.03
CA SER A 9 66.21 8.80 18.63
C SER A 9 65.48 7.73 17.81
N LEU A 10 66.25 6.76 17.29
CA LEU A 10 65.94 5.33 17.11
C LEU A 10 64.72 4.97 16.21
N LEU A 11 64.96 4.48 14.99
CA LEU A 11 65.02 3.03 14.64
C LEU A 11 63.71 2.27 14.98
N ARG A 12 62.89 1.78 14.05
CA ARG A 12 63.15 1.10 12.75
C ARG A 12 64.02 -0.16 12.88
N ARG A 13 63.39 -1.31 13.19
CA ARG A 13 63.88 -2.65 12.82
C ARG A 13 62.72 -3.55 12.40
N CYS A 14 62.93 -4.27 11.30
CA CYS A 14 62.14 -5.40 10.84
C CYS A 14 63.00 -6.67 11.07
N LEU A 15 62.41 -7.88 11.03
CA LEU A 15 62.84 -9.02 10.18
C LEU A 15 62.31 -10.39 10.68
N LEU A 16 61.82 -11.21 9.72
CA LEU A 16 61.92 -12.70 9.64
C LEU A 16 61.05 -13.56 10.61
N SER A 17 60.57 -14.78 10.26
CA SER A 17 60.56 -15.54 8.99
C SER A 17 59.83 -16.92 9.04
N VAL A 18 59.67 -17.57 7.85
CA VAL A 18 59.49 -19.03 7.56
C VAL A 18 58.07 -19.63 7.49
N SER A 19 57.90 -20.62 6.58
CA SER A 19 56.77 -21.55 6.34
C SER A 19 57.33 -22.88 5.75
N PRO A 20 56.56 -23.98 5.50
CA PRO A 20 55.15 -24.31 5.78
C PRO A 20 55.09 -25.50 6.81
N PRO A 21 54.60 -26.78 6.64
CA PRO A 21 53.87 -27.54 5.60
C PRO A 21 52.51 -28.16 6.09
N HIS A 22 52.08 -29.30 5.52
CA HIS A 22 50.90 -30.15 5.86
C HIS A 22 51.36 -31.59 6.26
N PRO A 23 50.57 -32.41 7.02
CA PRO A 23 49.47 -33.24 6.45
C PRO A 23 48.24 -33.56 7.37
N HIS A 24 47.24 -34.23 6.78
CA HIS A 24 46.03 -34.89 7.36
C HIS A 24 46.34 -36.35 7.83
N PRO A 25 45.42 -37.23 8.38
CA PRO A 25 43.96 -37.34 8.15
C PRO A 25 43.05 -37.85 9.33
N GLN A 26 41.80 -38.24 9.00
CA GLN A 26 40.77 -38.99 9.79
C GLN A 26 40.03 -38.19 10.90
N SER A 27 38.75 -38.40 11.27
CA SER A 27 37.43 -38.89 10.77
C SER A 27 36.51 -38.95 12.04
N PHE A 28 35.17 -39.02 12.09
CA PHE A 28 34.12 -39.65 11.27
C PHE A 28 32.73 -39.03 11.61
N ARG A 29 31.81 -38.87 10.62
CA ARG A 29 30.33 -38.65 10.70
C ARG A 29 29.73 -37.54 11.61
N GLY A 30 28.66 -36.84 11.21
CA GLY A 30 27.94 -36.85 9.92
C GLY A 30 26.52 -36.22 10.01
N GLY A 31 25.91 -35.90 8.86
CA GLY A 31 24.52 -35.42 8.76
C GLY A 31 24.37 -34.11 7.98
N MET A 32 24.14 -34.18 6.67
CA MET A 32 23.80 -33.03 5.82
C MET A 32 22.38 -33.18 5.27
N LEU A 33 21.72 -32.06 4.98
CA LEU A 33 20.69 -31.99 3.94
C LEU A 33 20.74 -30.61 3.23
N GLU A 34 21.58 -30.50 2.20
CA GLU A 34 21.66 -29.31 1.33
C GLU A 34 21.25 -29.67 -0.10
N THR A 35 20.43 -28.83 -0.74
CA THR A 35 20.03 -28.98 -2.14
C THR A 35 20.96 -28.18 -3.05
N SER A 36 21.82 -28.88 -3.79
CA SER A 36 22.83 -28.26 -4.67
C SER A 36 22.24 -27.78 -6.01
N THR A 37 22.61 -26.58 -6.44
CA THR A 37 22.31 -26.05 -7.78
C THR A 37 23.56 -26.20 -8.65
N GLN A 38 23.52 -27.08 -9.67
CA GLN A 38 24.67 -27.33 -10.54
C GLN A 38 24.54 -26.61 -11.90
N ILE A 39 25.62 -25.96 -12.31
CA ILE A 39 25.82 -25.38 -13.65
C ILE A 39 26.74 -26.33 -14.43
N CYS A 40 26.34 -26.79 -15.61
CA CYS A 40 27.14 -27.69 -16.44
C CYS A 40 27.28 -27.17 -17.88
N ASN A 41 28.52 -26.89 -18.29
CA ASN A 41 28.92 -26.60 -19.67
C ASN A 41 29.68 -27.81 -20.25
N PHE A 42 29.17 -28.43 -21.32
CA PHE A 42 29.93 -29.34 -22.20
C PHE A 42 29.50 -29.04 -23.66
N SER A 43 30.36 -28.51 -24.53
CA SER A 43 31.48 -29.18 -25.24
C SER A 43 31.02 -29.86 -26.53
N SER A 44 31.89 -29.90 -27.55
CA SER A 44 31.46 -30.12 -28.95
C SER A 44 32.33 -31.11 -29.73
N LYS A 45 31.69 -32.08 -30.43
CA LYS A 45 31.97 -32.47 -31.84
C LYS A 45 31.21 -33.70 -32.36
N SER A 46 30.83 -33.59 -33.65
CA SER A 46 30.89 -34.65 -34.69
C SER A 46 29.71 -35.62 -34.94
N LYS A 47 29.09 -35.44 -36.14
CA LYS A 47 28.41 -36.43 -37.02
C LYS A 47 27.12 -37.08 -36.46
N ARG A 48 26.05 -37.24 -37.25
CA ARG A 48 25.95 -37.47 -38.71
C ARG A 48 24.98 -36.52 -39.44
N LYS A 49 24.98 -36.61 -40.77
CA LYS A 49 24.12 -35.88 -41.71
C LYS A 49 23.04 -36.82 -42.25
N SER A 50 21.77 -36.47 -42.04
CA SER A 50 20.60 -37.10 -42.68
C SER A 50 19.69 -35.99 -43.18
N LYS A 51 19.27 -36.06 -44.45
CA LYS A 51 18.18 -35.22 -44.96
C LYS A 51 16.86 -35.74 -44.40
N SER A 52 15.99 -34.82 -44.01
CA SER A 52 14.55 -35.03 -43.95
C SER A 52 13.90 -33.75 -44.45
N ASP A 53 13.59 -33.71 -45.74
CA ASP A 53 12.62 -32.75 -46.28
C ASP A 53 11.25 -33.13 -45.64
N GLY A 54 10.53 -32.15 -45.10
CA GLY A 54 9.42 -32.41 -44.18
C GLY A 54 8.81 -31.14 -43.59
N SER A 55 8.34 -30.25 -44.47
CA SER A 55 7.56 -29.07 -44.11
C SER A 55 6.10 -29.42 -43.87
N ASP A 56 5.51 -28.77 -42.86
CA ASP A 56 4.07 -28.67 -42.58
C ASP A 56 3.33 -29.94 -42.11
N SER A 57 2.39 -29.71 -41.18
CA SER A 57 1.29 -30.55 -40.68
C SER A 57 0.80 -29.96 -39.34
N GLY A 58 0.46 -28.67 -39.32
CA GLY A 58 0.01 -27.99 -38.10
C GLY A 58 -0.92 -26.78 -38.27
N GLU A 59 -0.94 -26.14 -39.44
CA GLU A 59 -1.76 -24.92 -39.65
C GLU A 59 -3.17 -25.20 -40.19
N GLU A 60 -3.42 -26.42 -40.69
CA GLU A 60 -4.66 -26.85 -41.36
C GLU A 60 -5.86 -27.10 -40.41
N ASN A 61 -6.21 -26.12 -39.56
CA ASN A 61 -7.58 -25.91 -39.06
C ASN A 61 -7.81 -24.55 -38.35
N MET A 62 -6.87 -23.60 -38.41
CA MET A 62 -7.11 -22.24 -37.88
C MET A 62 -8.17 -21.53 -38.72
N SER A 63 -9.16 -20.89 -38.09
CA SER A 63 -10.19 -20.18 -38.86
C SER A 63 -9.59 -18.90 -39.49
N LYS A 64 -10.22 -18.42 -40.56
CA LYS A 64 -9.82 -17.17 -41.23
C LYS A 64 -9.83 -15.95 -40.27
N LYS A 65 -10.59 -16.00 -39.17
CA LYS A 65 -10.58 -14.97 -38.13
C LYS A 65 -9.34 -15.07 -37.24
N ASP A 66 -8.93 -16.28 -36.88
CA ASP A 66 -7.80 -16.52 -35.97
C ASP A 66 -6.47 -16.22 -36.66
N LEU A 67 -6.33 -16.58 -37.95
CA LEU A 67 -5.16 -16.20 -38.76
C LEU A 67 -5.03 -14.68 -38.91
N ALA A 68 -6.12 -13.98 -39.21
CA ALA A 68 -6.13 -12.52 -39.31
C ALA A 68 -5.84 -11.84 -37.96
N LEU A 69 -6.36 -12.41 -36.85
CA LEU A 69 -6.06 -11.95 -35.50
C LEU A 69 -4.58 -12.15 -35.15
N GLN A 70 -3.99 -13.30 -35.48
CA GLN A 70 -2.58 -13.57 -35.25
C GLN A 70 -1.69 -12.58 -36.02
N GLN A 71 -1.96 -12.35 -37.31
CA GLN A 71 -1.26 -11.35 -38.11
C GLN A 71 -1.36 -9.94 -37.50
N ALA A 72 -2.52 -9.55 -36.97
CA ALA A 72 -2.68 -8.27 -36.28
C ALA A 72 -1.90 -8.22 -34.95
N LEU A 73 -1.90 -9.30 -34.17
CA LEU A 73 -1.12 -9.40 -32.92
C LEU A 73 0.39 -9.30 -33.19
N ASP A 74 0.89 -9.93 -34.26
CA ASP A 74 2.30 -9.86 -34.66
C ASP A 74 2.68 -8.46 -35.18
N GLN A 75 1.82 -7.82 -35.96
CA GLN A 75 2.01 -6.41 -36.38
C GLN A 75 2.06 -5.44 -35.20
N ILE A 76 1.16 -5.59 -34.22
CA ILE A 76 1.14 -4.77 -33.00
C ILE A 76 2.40 -5.04 -32.16
N THR A 77 2.77 -6.31 -31.98
CA THR A 77 3.97 -6.70 -31.21
C THR A 77 5.27 -6.21 -31.85
N SER A 78 5.33 -6.18 -33.18
CA SER A 78 6.46 -5.61 -33.94
C SER A 78 6.53 -4.08 -33.80
N SER A 79 5.38 -3.39 -33.92
CA SER A 79 5.32 -1.92 -33.94
C SER A 79 5.44 -1.27 -32.57
N PHE A 80 4.92 -1.92 -31.52
CA PHE A 80 4.82 -1.38 -30.15
C PHE A 80 5.58 -2.20 -29.11
N GLY A 81 6.29 -3.26 -29.52
CA GLY A 81 7.13 -4.10 -28.66
C GLY A 81 6.39 -5.23 -27.95
N LYS A 82 7.17 -6.15 -27.37
CA LYS A 82 6.66 -7.31 -26.63
C LYS A 82 5.93 -6.87 -25.35
N GLY A 83 4.69 -7.32 -25.19
CA GLY A 83 3.84 -6.96 -24.06
C GLY A 83 2.86 -5.80 -24.33
N SER A 84 2.94 -5.15 -25.50
CA SER A 84 1.98 -4.13 -25.94
C SER A 84 0.54 -4.65 -26.07
N ILE A 85 0.39 -5.91 -26.47
CA ILE A 85 -0.87 -6.65 -26.45
C ILE A 85 -0.61 -8.08 -25.95
N MET A 86 -1.47 -8.57 -25.05
CA MET A 86 -1.36 -9.92 -24.46
C MET A 86 -2.74 -10.49 -24.14
N TRP A 87 -2.88 -11.81 -24.24
CA TRP A 87 -4.05 -12.53 -23.76
C TRP A 87 -4.11 -12.50 -22.22
N LEU A 88 -5.12 -11.84 -21.65
CA LEU A 88 -5.27 -11.62 -20.20
C LEU A 88 -5.15 -12.89 -19.34
N GLY A 89 -5.69 -14.03 -19.82
CA GLY A 89 -5.60 -15.32 -19.13
C GLY A 89 -4.31 -16.11 -19.37
N ARG A 90 -3.44 -15.68 -20.29
CA ARG A 90 -2.17 -16.36 -20.65
C ARG A 90 -0.92 -15.54 -20.30
N SER A 91 -1.08 -14.30 -19.82
CA SER A 91 0.04 -13.47 -19.39
C SER A 91 0.64 -13.97 -18.07
N VAL A 92 1.97 -14.06 -18.00
CA VAL A 92 2.73 -14.52 -16.81
C VAL A 92 2.93 -13.38 -15.79
N THR A 93 2.20 -12.27 -15.93
CA THR A 93 2.08 -11.24 -14.89
C THR A 93 1.54 -11.90 -13.59
N PRO A 94 2.12 -11.59 -12.42
CA PRO A 94 1.72 -12.24 -11.18
C PRO A 94 0.25 -11.96 -10.89
N ARG A 95 -0.52 -13.03 -10.65
CA ARG A 95 -1.97 -12.95 -10.34
C ARG A 95 -2.28 -12.12 -9.09
N HIS A 96 -1.27 -11.88 -8.25
CA HIS A 96 -1.31 -10.96 -7.12
C HIS A 96 -0.43 -9.75 -7.42
N VAL A 97 -0.98 -8.54 -7.32
CA VAL A 97 -0.17 -7.31 -7.37
C VAL A 97 0.69 -7.26 -6.10
N PRO A 98 2.00 -6.96 -6.16
CA PRO A 98 2.81 -6.84 -4.95
C PRO A 98 2.33 -5.69 -4.06
N VAL A 99 2.49 -5.82 -2.74
CA VAL A 99 1.98 -4.86 -1.74
C VAL A 99 3.03 -4.48 -0.71
N VAL A 100 2.86 -3.31 -0.10
CA VAL A 100 3.57 -2.88 1.12
C VAL A 100 2.55 -2.74 2.24
N SER A 101 2.87 -3.23 3.45
CA SER A 101 2.00 -3.08 4.62
C SER A 101 1.76 -1.61 4.97
N THR A 102 0.58 -1.30 5.50
CA THR A 102 0.28 0.01 6.09
C THR A 102 0.82 0.19 7.51
N GLY A 103 1.44 -0.84 8.08
CA GLY A 103 1.85 -0.90 9.47
C GLY A 103 0.70 -1.13 10.47
N SER A 104 -0.56 -1.08 10.01
CA SER A 104 -1.78 -1.47 10.71
C SER A 104 -2.31 -2.79 10.12
N PHE A 105 -2.39 -3.82 10.97
CA PHE A 105 -2.87 -5.15 10.61
C PHE A 105 -4.37 -5.14 10.27
N ALA A 106 -5.18 -4.34 10.97
CA ALA A 106 -6.61 -4.19 10.67
C ALA A 106 -6.84 -3.45 9.35
N LEU A 107 -5.98 -2.48 9.00
CA LEU A 107 -6.08 -1.77 7.72
C LEU A 107 -5.61 -2.64 6.54
N ASP A 108 -4.53 -3.42 6.69
CA ASP A 108 -4.09 -4.37 5.67
C ASP A 108 -5.16 -5.44 5.35
N ILE A 109 -5.88 -5.91 6.38
CA ILE A 109 -7.02 -6.83 6.24
C ILE A 109 -8.25 -6.12 5.66
N ALA A 110 -8.53 -4.89 6.08
CA ALA A 110 -9.61 -4.08 5.51
C ALA A 110 -9.37 -3.76 4.04
N LEU A 111 -8.12 -3.59 3.61
CA LEU A 111 -7.73 -3.43 2.21
C LEU A 111 -7.96 -4.71 1.39
N GLY A 112 -8.02 -5.89 2.01
CA GLY A 112 -8.22 -7.19 1.37
C GLY A 112 -7.01 -7.71 0.59
N THR A 113 -6.13 -6.81 0.13
CA THR A 113 -4.86 -7.11 -0.55
C THR A 113 -3.69 -7.34 0.41
N GLY A 114 -3.87 -7.18 1.72
CA GLY A 114 -2.79 -7.30 2.71
C GLY A 114 -1.81 -6.12 2.75
N GLY A 115 -2.19 -4.98 2.16
CA GLY A 115 -1.36 -3.78 2.08
C GLY A 115 -1.69 -2.90 0.85
N LEU A 116 -0.96 -1.78 0.71
CA LEU A 116 -1.09 -0.87 -0.43
C LEU A 116 -0.41 -1.44 -1.68
N PRO A 117 -1.05 -1.38 -2.87
CA PRO A 117 -0.55 -2.01 -4.09
C PRO A 117 0.57 -1.22 -4.77
N LYS A 118 1.67 -1.91 -5.06
CA LYS A 118 2.79 -1.44 -5.88
C LYS A 118 2.35 -1.06 -7.30
N GLY A 119 3.04 -0.06 -7.85
CA GLY A 119 2.80 0.51 -9.17
C GLY A 119 1.52 1.35 -9.30
N ARG A 120 0.97 1.86 -8.19
CA ARG A 120 -0.33 2.57 -8.15
C ARG A 120 -0.26 3.87 -7.37
N VAL A 121 -1.20 4.77 -7.70
CA VAL A 121 -1.52 5.96 -6.91
C VAL A 121 -2.45 5.61 -5.76
N VAL A 122 -2.17 6.14 -4.57
CA VAL A 122 -2.99 6.09 -3.35
C VAL A 122 -3.27 7.52 -2.89
N GLU A 123 -4.48 7.79 -2.35
CA GLU A 123 -4.80 9.06 -1.69
C GLU A 123 -5.17 8.80 -0.22
N ILE A 124 -4.47 9.44 0.72
CA ILE A 124 -4.79 9.45 2.15
C ILE A 124 -5.30 10.84 2.50
N TYR A 125 -6.57 10.96 2.87
CA TYR A 125 -7.20 12.25 3.09
C TYR A 125 -8.06 12.29 4.34
N GLY A 126 -8.14 13.48 4.96
CA GLY A 126 -8.88 13.67 6.20
C GLY A 126 -8.60 15.02 6.85
N PRO A 127 -9.20 15.28 8.02
CA PRO A 127 -8.96 16.50 8.80
C PRO A 127 -7.49 16.67 9.22
N GLU A 128 -7.18 17.84 9.79
CA GLU A 128 -5.96 18.06 10.57
C GLU A 128 -5.89 17.12 11.78
N ALA A 129 -4.67 16.87 12.29
CA ALA A 129 -4.39 15.98 13.42
C ALA A 129 -5.04 14.57 13.38
N SER A 130 -5.41 14.08 12.17
CA SER A 130 -6.05 12.78 11.96
C SER A 130 -5.07 11.62 11.79
N GLY A 131 -3.76 11.88 11.68
CA GLY A 131 -2.72 10.86 11.50
C GLY A 131 -2.34 10.54 10.05
N LYS A 132 -2.66 11.42 9.08
CA LYS A 132 -2.33 11.23 7.65
C LYS A 132 -0.84 10.91 7.41
N THR A 133 0.02 11.81 7.89
CA THR A 133 1.48 11.73 7.79
C THR A 133 2.03 10.54 8.59
N THR A 134 1.53 10.31 9.80
CA THR A 134 1.85 9.15 10.64
C THR A 134 1.63 7.83 9.90
N LEU A 135 0.47 7.66 9.24
CA LEU A 135 0.16 6.47 8.44
C LEU A 135 1.09 6.31 7.23
N ALA A 136 1.45 7.41 6.56
CA ALA A 136 2.40 7.36 5.44
C ALA A 136 3.84 7.03 5.90
N LEU A 137 4.27 7.52 7.07
CA LEU A 137 5.55 7.17 7.68
C LEU A 137 5.60 5.68 8.07
N HIS A 138 4.50 5.09 8.53
CA HIS A 138 4.44 3.62 8.73
C HIS A 138 4.57 2.83 7.42
N VAL A 139 4.00 3.30 6.31
CA VAL A 139 4.22 2.65 4.99
C VAL A 139 5.68 2.77 4.55
N ILE A 140 6.34 3.91 4.80
CA ILE A 140 7.78 4.11 4.54
C ILE A 140 8.61 3.14 5.39
N ALA A 141 8.37 3.07 6.70
CA ALA A 141 9.09 2.16 7.59
C ALA A 141 8.91 0.69 7.14
N GLU A 142 7.69 0.29 6.77
CA GLU A 142 7.41 -1.06 6.25
C GLU A 142 8.08 -1.35 4.90
N ALA A 143 8.26 -0.36 4.02
CA ALA A 143 9.03 -0.50 2.77
C ALA A 143 10.55 -0.57 3.02
N GLN A 144 11.10 0.31 3.86
CA GLN A 144 12.52 0.28 4.25
C GLN A 144 12.90 -0.99 5.03
N ARG A 145 11.93 -1.59 5.75
CA ARG A 145 12.06 -2.91 6.41
C ARG A 145 12.11 -4.06 5.40
N GLN A 146 11.54 -3.88 4.20
CA GLN A 146 11.70 -4.79 3.04
C GLN A 146 12.94 -4.48 2.20
N GLY A 147 13.76 -3.49 2.58
CA GLY A 147 14.95 -3.04 1.84
C GLY A 147 14.65 -2.11 0.66
N GLY A 148 13.42 -1.59 0.54
CA GLY A 148 13.01 -0.70 -0.53
C GLY A 148 13.37 0.77 -0.28
N TYR A 149 13.69 1.50 -1.34
CA TYR A 149 14.01 2.94 -1.25
C TYR A 149 12.75 3.78 -1.14
N CYS A 150 12.77 4.79 -0.28
CA CYS A 150 11.64 5.66 0.00
C CYS A 150 11.99 7.14 -0.20
N VAL A 151 11.01 7.90 -0.67
CA VAL A 151 11.08 9.36 -0.85
C VAL A 151 9.92 10.02 -0.12
N PHE A 152 10.19 11.12 0.57
CA PHE A 152 9.19 12.02 1.13
C PHE A 152 9.32 13.40 0.48
N ILE A 153 8.26 13.86 -0.18
CA ILE A 153 8.14 15.21 -0.72
C ILE A 153 7.34 16.05 0.29
N ASP A 154 8.04 16.87 1.05
CA ASP A 154 7.51 17.72 2.10
C ASP A 154 7.23 19.12 1.54
N ALA A 155 6.00 19.34 1.12
CA ALA A 155 5.51 20.64 0.61
C ALA A 155 4.77 21.44 1.71
N GLU A 156 4.41 20.83 2.84
CA GLU A 156 3.91 21.55 4.03
C GLU A 156 5.06 22.05 4.94
N HIS A 157 6.32 21.67 4.66
CA HIS A 157 7.52 21.98 5.46
C HIS A 157 7.38 21.57 6.94
N ALA A 158 6.71 20.44 7.18
CA ALA A 158 6.13 20.08 8.48
C ALA A 158 6.54 18.68 8.99
N LEU A 159 7.49 18.01 8.32
CA LEU A 159 7.97 16.69 8.75
C LEU A 159 8.89 16.79 9.98
N ASP A 160 8.51 16.14 11.07
CA ASP A 160 9.38 15.90 12.24
C ASP A 160 10.21 14.60 12.05
N PRO A 161 11.55 14.67 11.95
CA PRO A 161 12.41 13.48 11.89
C PRO A 161 12.30 12.60 13.15
N SER A 162 12.11 13.19 14.33
CA SER A 162 12.07 12.50 15.62
C SER A 162 10.90 11.51 15.70
N LEU A 163 9.73 11.94 15.24
CA LEU A 163 8.56 11.08 15.07
C LEU A 163 8.77 10.00 14.01
N ALA A 164 9.45 10.32 12.90
CA ALA A 164 9.76 9.33 11.86
C ALA A 164 10.67 8.21 12.39
N GLU A 165 11.76 8.55 13.09
CA GLU A 165 12.69 7.60 13.71
C GLU A 165 11.97 6.72 14.74
N THR A 166 11.12 7.30 15.59
CA THR A 166 10.38 6.54 16.61
C THR A 166 9.29 5.64 16.02
N ILE A 167 8.77 5.96 14.82
CA ILE A 167 7.91 5.10 14.00
C ILE A 167 8.68 3.92 13.36
N GLY A 168 10.02 3.97 13.35
CA GLY A 168 10.90 2.97 12.73
C GLY A 168 11.32 3.31 11.30
N VAL A 169 11.18 4.58 10.87
CA VAL A 169 11.76 5.08 9.61
C VAL A 169 13.26 5.25 9.79
N LYS A 170 14.02 4.71 8.84
CA LYS A 170 15.46 4.95 8.69
C LYS A 170 15.67 6.31 8.03
N THR A 171 15.85 7.36 8.82
CA THR A 171 16.03 8.74 8.34
C THR A 171 17.30 8.89 7.51
N GLU A 172 18.36 8.14 7.81
CA GLU A 172 19.60 8.08 7.05
C GLU A 172 19.44 7.41 5.67
N ASN A 173 18.34 6.69 5.46
CA ASN A 173 17.95 6.04 4.21
C ASN A 173 16.61 6.56 3.65
N LEU A 174 16.17 7.76 4.04
CA LEU A 174 14.99 8.45 3.50
C LEU A 174 15.41 9.64 2.64
N LEU A 175 14.98 9.66 1.38
CA LEU A 175 15.18 10.82 0.51
C LEU A 175 14.10 11.87 0.80
N LEU A 176 14.46 12.91 1.57
CA LEU A 176 13.61 14.09 1.77
C LEU A 176 13.83 15.10 0.64
N ALA A 177 12.75 15.69 0.13
CA ALA A 177 12.80 16.85 -0.75
C ALA A 177 11.73 17.88 -0.37
N GLN A 178 12.14 19.14 -0.31
CA GLN A 178 11.29 20.30 -0.02
C GLN A 178 11.26 21.21 -1.26
N PRO A 179 10.22 21.12 -2.12
CA PRO A 179 10.16 21.84 -3.38
C PRO A 179 9.54 23.24 -3.23
N ASP A 180 10.04 24.20 -3.98
CA ASP A 180 9.55 25.58 -4.05
C ASP A 180 8.15 25.68 -4.70
N CYS A 181 7.81 24.78 -5.62
CA CYS A 181 6.51 24.80 -6.32
C CYS A 181 5.96 23.42 -6.75
N GLY A 182 4.66 23.37 -7.05
CA GLY A 182 3.95 22.15 -7.45
C GLY A 182 4.47 21.50 -8.74
N GLU A 183 4.87 22.29 -9.74
CA GLU A 183 5.48 21.77 -10.98
C GLU A 183 6.79 21.04 -10.71
N GLN A 184 7.66 21.63 -9.88
CA GLN A 184 8.96 21.08 -9.49
C GLN A 184 8.78 19.81 -8.64
N ALA A 185 7.88 19.84 -7.66
CA ALA A 185 7.49 18.68 -6.85
C ALA A 185 7.07 17.49 -7.74
N LEU A 186 6.14 17.72 -8.66
CA LEU A 186 5.60 16.68 -9.53
C LEU A 186 6.60 16.22 -10.61
N SER A 187 7.52 17.10 -11.06
CA SER A 187 8.61 16.76 -11.98
C SER A 187 9.71 15.92 -11.31
N LEU A 188 10.02 16.19 -10.04
CA LEU A 188 10.91 15.37 -9.22
C LEU A 188 10.33 13.98 -9.01
N VAL A 189 9.06 13.89 -8.61
CA VAL A 189 8.30 12.62 -8.48
C VAL A 189 8.31 11.82 -9.79
N ASP A 190 8.03 12.46 -10.92
CA ASP A 190 8.04 11.85 -12.27
C ASP A 190 9.42 11.33 -12.69
N THR A 191 10.50 11.99 -12.24
CA THR A 191 11.88 11.59 -12.50
C THR A 191 12.34 10.43 -11.59
N LEU A 192 11.96 10.47 -10.31
CA LEU A 192 12.22 9.39 -9.36
C LEU A 192 11.50 8.09 -9.75
N ILE A 193 10.23 8.17 -10.13
CA ILE A 193 9.46 7.01 -10.61
C ILE A 193 10.06 6.45 -11.91
N ARG A 194 10.52 7.31 -12.84
CA ARG A 194 11.23 6.87 -14.05
C ARG A 194 12.55 6.13 -13.78
N SER A 195 13.19 6.34 -12.62
CA SER A 195 14.43 5.62 -12.28
C SER A 195 14.21 4.12 -12.08
N GLY A 196 12.98 3.69 -11.76
CA GLY A 196 12.68 2.30 -11.40
C GLY A 196 13.26 1.85 -10.04
N SER A 197 13.93 2.74 -9.32
CA SER A 197 14.71 2.42 -8.11
C SER A 197 14.03 2.79 -6.79
N VAL A 198 12.78 3.27 -6.81
CA VAL A 198 12.05 3.76 -5.63
C VAL A 198 10.77 2.95 -5.42
N ASP A 199 10.56 2.45 -4.21
CA ASP A 199 9.40 1.62 -3.85
C ASP A 199 8.21 2.45 -3.38
N VAL A 200 8.45 3.52 -2.62
CA VAL A 200 7.41 4.40 -2.07
C VAL A 200 7.80 5.87 -2.22
N VAL A 201 6.89 6.67 -2.77
CA VAL A 201 6.98 8.13 -2.80
C VAL A 201 5.76 8.69 -2.06
N VAL A 202 5.98 9.46 -1.01
CA VAL A 202 4.95 10.22 -0.30
C VAL A 202 5.01 11.68 -0.74
N VAL A 203 3.85 12.32 -0.91
CA VAL A 203 3.71 13.76 -1.16
C VAL A 203 2.79 14.35 -0.11
N ASP A 204 3.34 15.15 0.80
CA ASP A 204 2.62 15.80 1.90
C ASP A 204 2.68 17.34 1.74
N SER A 205 1.65 18.02 1.24
CA SER A 205 0.37 17.49 0.77
C SER A 205 -0.09 18.13 -0.55
N VAL A 206 -1.10 17.51 -1.17
CA VAL A 206 -1.75 18.03 -2.40
C VAL A 206 -2.28 19.46 -2.22
N ALA A 207 -2.62 19.87 -1.00
CA ALA A 207 -3.07 21.24 -0.75
C ALA A 207 -1.94 22.27 -0.95
N ALA A 208 -0.70 21.90 -0.59
CA ALA A 208 0.50 22.74 -0.69
C ALA A 208 1.21 22.65 -2.06
N LEU A 209 0.71 21.85 -3.01
CA LEU A 209 1.19 21.86 -4.39
C LEU A 209 0.67 23.10 -5.12
N VAL A 210 1.20 24.28 -4.77
CA VAL A 210 0.85 25.57 -5.39
C VAL A 210 1.57 25.68 -6.75
N PRO A 211 0.86 25.95 -7.86
CA PRO A 211 1.47 26.19 -9.16
C PRO A 211 2.41 27.40 -9.13
N LYS A 212 3.53 27.36 -9.87
CA LYS A 212 4.47 28.49 -9.91
C LYS A 212 3.79 29.82 -10.32
N GLY A 213 2.88 29.79 -11.29
CA GLY A 213 2.14 30.99 -11.71
C GLY A 213 1.09 31.51 -10.70
N GLU A 214 0.93 30.86 -9.55
CA GLU A 214 0.13 31.29 -8.39
C GLU A 214 1.03 31.74 -7.22
N LEU A 215 2.33 31.36 -7.24
CA LEU A 215 3.38 31.84 -6.33
C LEU A 215 4.06 33.13 -6.84
N ASP A 216 4.18 33.27 -8.16
CA ASP A 216 4.71 34.47 -8.82
C ASP A 216 3.65 35.62 -8.93
N GLY A 217 2.42 35.39 -8.48
CA GLY A 217 1.27 36.33 -8.58
C GLY A 217 1.03 37.16 -7.31
N GLU A 218 0.06 38.08 -7.35
CA GLU A 218 -0.28 38.92 -6.18
C GLU A 218 -1.36 38.26 -5.28
N MET A 219 -1.31 38.57 -3.97
CA MET A 219 -2.25 38.01 -2.99
C MET A 219 -3.68 38.50 -3.20
N GLY A 220 -4.45 37.72 -3.97
CA GLY A 220 -5.83 38.05 -4.36
C GLY A 220 -6.13 37.72 -5.83
N ASP A 221 -5.10 37.41 -6.63
CA ASP A 221 -5.26 37.09 -8.05
C ASP A 221 -6.14 35.86 -8.31
N ALA A 222 -6.93 35.94 -9.37
CA ALA A 222 -7.97 34.96 -9.70
C ALA A 222 -7.41 33.70 -10.40
N HIS A 223 -6.56 32.94 -9.71
CA HIS A 223 -5.89 31.73 -10.19
C HIS A 223 -6.82 30.50 -10.34
N MET A 224 -7.89 30.64 -11.13
CA MET A 224 -8.97 29.66 -11.25
C MET A 224 -8.48 28.27 -11.72
N ALA A 225 -8.55 27.31 -10.80
CA ALA A 225 -8.32 25.87 -11.02
C ALA A 225 -6.93 25.47 -11.58
N MET A 226 -5.90 26.30 -11.40
CA MET A 226 -4.55 25.99 -11.89
C MET A 226 -3.98 24.70 -11.28
N GLN A 227 -4.05 24.54 -9.94
CA GLN A 227 -3.67 23.30 -9.25
C GLN A 227 -4.40 22.06 -9.80
N ALA A 228 -5.68 22.16 -10.12
CA ALA A 228 -6.46 21.05 -10.67
C ALA A 228 -6.03 20.67 -12.10
N ARG A 229 -5.61 21.65 -12.92
CA ARG A 229 -5.04 21.42 -14.26
C ARG A 229 -3.66 20.75 -14.15
N LEU A 230 -2.80 21.26 -13.27
CA LEU A 230 -1.47 20.70 -12.96
C LEU A 230 -1.57 19.22 -12.53
N MET A 231 -2.39 18.92 -11.52
CA MET A 231 -2.61 17.54 -11.06
C MET A 231 -3.17 16.63 -12.17
N SER A 232 -4.06 17.15 -13.03
CA SER A 232 -4.60 16.40 -14.17
C SER A 232 -3.56 16.07 -15.24
N GLN A 233 -2.58 16.95 -15.44
CA GLN A 233 -1.47 16.75 -16.39
C GLN A 233 -0.41 15.80 -15.82
N ALA A 234 -0.02 15.98 -14.56
CA ALA A 234 0.97 15.16 -13.88
C ALA A 234 0.50 13.71 -13.73
N LEU A 235 -0.69 13.46 -13.19
CA LEU A 235 -1.22 12.10 -12.99
C LEU A 235 -1.35 11.32 -14.31
N ARG A 236 -1.62 12.02 -15.43
CA ARG A 236 -1.67 11.42 -16.77
C ARG A 236 -0.31 10.93 -17.25
N LYS A 237 0.77 11.66 -16.98
CA LYS A 237 2.15 11.21 -17.25
C LYS A 237 2.55 10.06 -16.30
N LEU A 238 2.38 10.28 -15.01
CA LEU A 238 2.84 9.40 -13.93
C LEU A 238 2.24 7.99 -14.00
N SER A 239 0.98 7.86 -14.43
CA SER A 239 0.25 6.58 -14.39
C SER A 239 0.90 5.44 -15.17
N HIS A 240 1.59 5.73 -16.27
CA HIS A 240 2.31 4.71 -17.04
C HIS A 240 3.64 4.35 -16.37
N SER A 241 4.44 5.36 -16.00
CA SER A 241 5.73 5.21 -15.30
C SER A 241 5.58 4.39 -14.00
N LEU A 242 4.51 4.64 -13.23
CA LEU A 242 4.18 3.90 -12.01
C LEU A 242 3.96 2.41 -12.27
N SER A 243 3.19 2.05 -13.30
CA SER A 243 2.90 0.65 -13.61
C SER A 243 4.13 -0.14 -14.07
N LEU A 244 5.16 0.52 -14.60
CA LEU A 244 6.43 -0.10 -15.00
C LEU A 244 7.41 -0.21 -13.82
N SER A 245 7.59 0.88 -13.07
CA SER A 245 8.51 0.97 -11.92
C SER A 245 8.07 0.20 -10.68
N GLN A 246 6.78 -0.14 -10.56
CA GLN A 246 6.17 -0.71 -9.35
C GLN A 246 6.21 0.22 -8.11
N THR A 247 6.58 1.49 -8.25
CA THR A 247 6.51 2.48 -7.14
C THR A 247 5.07 2.70 -6.65
N ILE A 248 4.87 2.82 -5.33
CA ILE A 248 3.64 3.34 -4.73
C ILE A 248 3.76 4.86 -4.64
N LEU A 249 2.80 5.60 -5.21
CA LEU A 249 2.72 7.05 -5.06
C LEU A 249 1.57 7.42 -4.13
N ILE A 250 1.90 7.87 -2.92
CA ILE A 250 0.96 8.24 -1.87
C ILE A 250 0.82 9.77 -1.86
N PHE A 251 -0.36 10.27 -2.20
CA PHE A 251 -0.72 11.66 -1.97
C PHE A 251 -1.45 11.81 -0.64
N ILE A 252 -0.92 12.62 0.26
CA ILE A 252 -1.67 13.11 1.41
C ILE A 252 -2.49 14.32 0.95
N ASN A 253 -3.73 14.44 1.44
CA ASN A 253 -4.64 15.51 1.03
C ASN A 253 -5.50 16.00 2.21
N GLN A 254 -5.86 17.27 2.19
CA GLN A 254 -6.71 17.91 3.19
C GLN A 254 -8.18 17.87 2.75
N VAL A 255 -9.11 17.86 3.72
CA VAL A 255 -10.54 18.09 3.45
C VAL A 255 -10.88 19.57 3.61
N ARG A 256 -11.69 20.09 2.70
CA ARG A 256 -12.33 21.41 2.82
C ARG A 256 -13.85 21.24 2.77
N ALA A 257 -14.59 22.11 3.46
CA ALA A 257 -16.04 22.17 3.34
C ALA A 257 -16.42 22.84 2.02
N LYS A 258 -17.23 22.19 1.19
CA LYS A 258 -17.86 22.87 0.05
C LYS A 258 -19.11 23.61 0.53
N LEU A 259 -19.10 24.93 0.43
CA LEU A 259 -20.32 25.73 0.53
C LEU A 259 -21.24 25.38 -0.65
N SER A 260 -22.39 24.78 -0.34
CA SER A 260 -23.47 24.49 -1.29
C SER A 260 -24.61 25.48 -1.07
N THR A 261 -24.78 26.42 -1.99
CA THR A 261 -25.77 27.51 -1.90
C THR A 261 -27.22 27.02 -1.78
N PHE A 262 -27.51 25.81 -2.27
CA PHE A 262 -28.80 25.14 -2.13
C PHE A 262 -28.57 23.64 -1.87
N GLY A 263 -29.24 23.08 -0.86
CA GLY A 263 -29.22 21.64 -0.55
C GLY A 263 -29.58 21.33 0.89
N PHE A 264 -30.52 20.39 1.09
CA PHE A 264 -30.82 19.83 2.42
C PHE A 264 -29.82 18.71 2.70
N GLY A 265 -28.98 18.87 3.72
CA GLY A 265 -27.83 18.02 4.00
C GLY A 265 -26.56 18.87 4.20
N GLY A 266 -25.80 18.56 5.24
CA GLY A 266 -24.68 19.40 5.71
C GLY A 266 -23.50 19.54 4.73
N PRO A 267 -22.54 20.44 5.04
CA PRO A 267 -21.43 20.77 4.15
C PRO A 267 -20.65 19.53 3.71
N THR A 268 -20.49 19.37 2.39
CA THR A 268 -19.85 18.19 1.82
C THR A 268 -18.32 18.31 1.86
N GLU A 269 -17.66 17.28 2.38
CA GLU A 269 -16.20 17.18 2.41
C GLU A 269 -15.65 16.99 0.99
N VAL A 270 -14.83 17.93 0.52
CA VAL A 270 -14.12 17.85 -0.76
C VAL A 270 -12.61 17.87 -0.54
N THR A 271 -11.85 17.14 -1.37
CA THR A 271 -10.38 17.10 -1.33
C THR A 271 -9.76 18.07 -2.34
N CYS A 272 -8.55 18.55 -2.04
CA CYS A 272 -7.80 19.52 -2.86
C CYS A 272 -7.22 18.86 -4.14
N GLY A 273 -6.67 19.65 -5.07
CA GLY A 273 -6.16 19.13 -6.36
C GLY A 273 -7.23 18.73 -7.39
N GLY A 274 -8.50 19.06 -7.14
CA GLY A 274 -9.61 18.81 -8.07
C GLY A 274 -10.12 17.37 -8.09
N ASN A 275 -10.48 16.86 -9.27
CA ASN A 275 -11.09 15.52 -9.41
C ASN A 275 -10.16 14.45 -9.99
N ALA A 276 -9.03 14.82 -10.61
CA ALA A 276 -8.15 13.85 -11.28
C ALA A 276 -7.63 12.76 -10.33
N LEU A 277 -7.14 13.14 -9.14
CA LEU A 277 -6.64 12.22 -8.13
C LEU A 277 -7.70 11.17 -7.73
N LYS A 278 -8.97 11.59 -7.62
CA LYS A 278 -10.11 10.73 -7.29
C LYS A 278 -10.33 9.62 -8.32
N PHE A 279 -10.02 9.86 -9.60
CA PHE A 279 -10.12 8.86 -10.67
C PHE A 279 -8.86 7.98 -10.78
N TYR A 280 -7.67 8.60 -10.79
CA TYR A 280 -6.40 7.90 -10.95
C TYR A 280 -6.09 6.98 -9.75
N ALA A 281 -6.29 7.43 -8.51
CA ALA A 281 -6.06 6.65 -7.30
C ALA A 281 -6.72 5.26 -7.37
N SER A 282 -5.96 4.22 -7.06
CA SER A 282 -6.45 2.84 -6.95
C SER A 282 -7.02 2.54 -5.57
N VAL A 283 -6.45 3.15 -4.53
CA VAL A 283 -6.94 3.11 -3.16
C VAL A 283 -7.16 4.56 -2.70
N ARG A 284 -8.28 4.83 -2.01
CA ARG A 284 -8.53 6.11 -1.32
C ARG A 284 -8.93 5.84 0.11
N LEU A 285 -8.19 6.41 1.06
CA LEU A 285 -8.39 6.25 2.50
C LEU A 285 -8.91 7.57 3.08
N ASN A 286 -10.09 7.55 3.68
CA ASN A 286 -10.62 8.65 4.49
C ASN A 286 -10.29 8.35 5.96
N ILE A 287 -9.36 9.12 6.54
CA ILE A 287 -8.84 8.93 7.89
C ILE A 287 -9.41 10.01 8.83
N LYS A 288 -10.00 9.58 9.95
CA LYS A 288 -10.60 10.49 10.94
C LYS A 288 -10.26 10.06 12.36
N ARG A 289 -9.98 11.03 13.22
CA ARG A 289 -9.92 10.83 14.67
C ARG A 289 -11.35 10.68 15.22
N ILE A 290 -11.65 9.54 15.83
CA ILE A 290 -12.96 9.23 16.42
C ILE A 290 -12.98 9.40 17.94
N GLY A 291 -11.81 9.43 18.59
CA GLY A 291 -11.69 9.60 20.04
C GLY A 291 -10.27 9.93 20.49
N LEU A 292 -10.10 10.06 21.80
CA LEU A 292 -8.81 10.26 22.46
C LEU A 292 -8.54 9.07 23.39
N VAL A 293 -7.32 8.54 23.36
CA VAL A 293 -6.88 7.45 24.24
C VAL A 293 -6.31 8.09 25.50
N LYS A 294 -6.84 7.71 26.67
CA LYS A 294 -6.46 8.28 27.97
C LYS A 294 -5.95 7.23 28.94
N LYS A 295 -5.05 7.63 29.83
CA LYS A 295 -4.47 6.81 30.90
C LYS A 295 -4.56 7.59 32.21
N GLY A 296 -5.65 7.37 32.96
CA GLY A 296 -6.06 8.32 34.00
C GLY A 296 -6.54 9.63 33.35
N GLU A 297 -6.00 10.76 33.79
CA GLU A 297 -6.35 12.08 33.25
C GLU A 297 -5.57 12.42 31.96
N GLU A 298 -4.34 11.88 31.82
CA GLU A 298 -3.45 12.12 30.70
C GLU A 298 -3.99 11.54 29.38
N THR A 299 -3.77 12.26 28.28
CA THR A 299 -4.15 11.82 26.92
C THR A 299 -2.92 11.32 26.18
N ILE A 300 -2.78 10.00 26.12
CA ILE A 300 -1.60 9.30 25.56
C ILE A 300 -1.68 9.11 24.03
N GLY A 301 -2.84 9.35 23.42
CA GLY A 301 -3.02 9.10 21.99
C GLY A 301 -4.38 9.48 21.43
N SER A 302 -4.59 9.11 20.17
CA SER A 302 -5.83 9.31 19.41
C SER A 302 -6.37 8.00 18.87
N GLN A 303 -7.67 7.75 19.03
CA GLN A 303 -8.33 6.62 18.39
C GLN A 303 -8.75 7.02 16.98
N ILE A 304 -8.34 6.25 15.98
CA ILE A 304 -8.47 6.57 14.55
C ILE A 304 -9.38 5.55 13.87
N ALA A 305 -10.20 6.02 12.94
CA ALA A 305 -10.89 5.19 11.96
C ALA A 305 -10.41 5.52 10.54
N VAL A 306 -10.12 4.49 9.74
CA VAL A 306 -9.75 4.61 8.33
C VAL A 306 -10.80 3.90 7.48
N LYS A 307 -11.61 4.66 6.74
CA LYS A 307 -12.60 4.13 5.80
C LYS A 307 -12.03 4.09 4.38
N ILE A 308 -12.05 2.92 3.77
CA ILE A 308 -11.58 2.70 2.39
C ILE A 308 -12.68 3.15 1.43
N VAL A 309 -12.69 4.43 1.05
CA VAL A 309 -13.77 4.98 0.19
C VAL A 309 -13.62 4.59 -1.28
N LYS A 310 -12.48 4.03 -1.67
CA LYS A 310 -12.24 3.44 -3.00
C LYS A 310 -11.16 2.37 -2.90
N ASN A 311 -11.39 1.25 -3.58
CA ASN A 311 -10.40 0.19 -3.81
C ASN A 311 -10.65 -0.37 -5.22
N LYS A 312 -9.59 -0.53 -6.03
CA LYS A 312 -9.64 -1.11 -7.39
C LYS A 312 -9.18 -2.57 -7.45
N LEU A 313 -8.78 -3.18 -6.32
CA LEU A 313 -8.21 -4.53 -6.27
C LEU A 313 -9.01 -5.50 -5.38
N ALA A 314 -9.76 -4.99 -4.41
CA ALA A 314 -10.62 -5.75 -3.52
C ALA A 314 -11.85 -4.91 -3.10
N PRO A 315 -12.88 -5.48 -2.43
CA PRO A 315 -14.09 -4.75 -2.08
C PRO A 315 -13.85 -3.46 -1.26
N PRO A 316 -14.43 -2.32 -1.65
CA PRO A 316 -14.31 -1.04 -0.93
C PRO A 316 -15.23 -0.97 0.30
N PHE A 317 -15.27 0.21 0.92
CA PHE A 317 -16.15 0.63 2.03
C PHE A 317 -15.94 -0.06 3.39
N LYS A 318 -15.14 -1.12 3.45
CA LYS A 318 -14.51 -1.63 4.68
C LYS A 318 -13.85 -0.48 5.47
N THR A 319 -13.88 -0.59 6.79
CA THR A 319 -13.32 0.41 7.73
C THR A 319 -12.46 -0.31 8.75
N ALA A 320 -11.24 0.19 8.95
CA ALA A 320 -10.35 -0.23 10.03
C ALA A 320 -10.39 0.78 11.18
N GLN A 321 -10.08 0.33 12.40
CA GLN A 321 -9.91 1.18 13.58
C GLN A 321 -8.66 0.75 14.33
N PHE A 322 -7.87 1.71 14.81
CA PHE A 322 -6.65 1.48 15.57
C PHE A 322 -6.32 2.69 16.45
N GLU A 323 -5.36 2.51 17.36
CA GLU A 323 -4.88 3.54 18.28
C GLU A 323 -3.54 4.11 17.80
N LEU A 324 -3.43 5.43 17.71
CA LEU A 324 -2.15 6.14 17.56
C LEU A 324 -1.69 6.64 18.93
N GLU A 325 -0.56 6.14 19.42
CA GLU A 325 0.15 6.73 20.56
C GLU A 325 0.98 7.94 20.10
N PHE A 326 0.92 9.03 20.87
CA PHE A 326 1.77 10.19 20.59
C PHE A 326 3.25 9.82 20.77
N GLY A 327 4.10 10.29 19.85
CA GLY A 327 5.51 9.94 19.78
C GLY A 327 5.81 8.56 19.18
N LYS A 328 4.90 7.57 19.21
CA LYS A 328 5.17 6.19 18.74
C LYS A 328 4.46 5.78 17.44
N GLY A 329 3.31 6.37 17.14
CA GLY A 329 2.47 5.96 16.00
C GLY A 329 1.51 4.80 16.34
N ILE A 330 1.28 3.90 15.39
CA ILE A 330 0.27 2.82 15.44
C ILE A 330 0.64 1.77 16.49
N SER A 331 -0.21 1.62 17.50
CA SER A 331 -0.10 0.56 18.52
C SER A 331 -0.58 -0.79 17.97
N ARG A 332 0.35 -1.56 17.38
CA ARG A 332 0.09 -2.90 16.81
C ARG A 332 -0.46 -3.86 17.86
N GLU A 333 0.05 -3.82 19.09
CA GLU A 333 -0.41 -4.67 20.18
C GLU A 333 -1.83 -4.32 20.63
N SER A 334 -2.21 -3.03 20.64
CA SER A 334 -3.61 -2.64 20.89
C SER A 334 -4.55 -3.22 19.83
N GLU A 335 -4.16 -3.12 18.57
CA GLU A 335 -4.92 -3.58 17.42
C GLU A 335 -5.10 -5.11 17.40
N ILE A 336 -4.03 -5.86 17.73
CA ILE A 336 -4.07 -7.32 17.89
C ILE A 336 -5.02 -7.71 19.03
N ILE A 337 -5.01 -6.98 20.16
CA ILE A 337 -5.93 -7.25 21.28
C ILE A 337 -7.39 -7.00 20.89
N ASP A 338 -7.69 -5.88 20.22
CA ASP A 338 -9.07 -5.56 19.83
C ASP A 338 -9.62 -6.55 18.79
N LEU A 339 -8.77 -7.04 17.87
CA LEU A 339 -9.11 -8.11 16.94
C LEU A 339 -9.25 -9.48 17.63
N ALA A 340 -8.38 -9.81 18.59
CA ALA A 340 -8.47 -11.05 19.36
C ALA A 340 -9.78 -11.12 20.17
N LEU A 341 -10.23 -10.00 20.76
CA LEU A 341 -11.56 -9.90 21.39
C LEU A 341 -12.68 -10.08 20.37
N LYS A 342 -12.62 -9.34 19.24
CA LYS A 342 -13.66 -9.38 18.19
C LYS A 342 -13.87 -10.78 17.61
N HIS A 343 -12.78 -11.53 17.43
CA HIS A 343 -12.80 -12.89 16.88
C HIS A 343 -12.78 -14.00 17.94
N LYS A 344 -13.00 -13.66 19.22
CA LYS A 344 -13.12 -14.58 20.38
C LYS A 344 -11.87 -15.44 20.67
N PHE A 345 -10.69 -15.02 20.21
CA PHE A 345 -9.41 -15.61 20.61
C PHE A 345 -8.98 -15.16 22.02
N ALA A 346 -9.43 -13.98 22.44
CA ALA A 346 -9.36 -13.53 23.83
C ALA A 346 -10.77 -13.20 24.32
N SER A 347 -11.00 -13.25 25.63
CA SER A 347 -12.26 -12.84 26.26
C SER A 347 -12.05 -11.68 27.24
N LYS A 348 -13.14 -10.97 27.57
CA LYS A 348 -13.13 -9.81 28.47
C LYS A 348 -14.26 -9.92 29.48
N ALA A 349 -13.89 -10.01 30.76
CA ALA A 349 -14.80 -10.03 31.91
C ALA A 349 -14.68 -8.72 32.68
N GLY A 350 -15.50 -7.72 32.31
CA GLY A 350 -15.44 -6.38 32.89
C GLY A 350 -14.10 -5.69 32.60
N ALA A 351 -13.25 -5.55 33.63
CA ALA A 351 -11.91 -4.99 33.52
C ALA A 351 -10.80 -6.06 33.31
N MET A 352 -11.12 -7.35 33.42
CA MET A 352 -10.19 -8.45 33.22
C MET A 352 -10.22 -8.91 31.75
N PHE A 353 -9.04 -9.23 31.20
CA PHE A 353 -8.84 -9.82 29.88
C PHE A 353 -8.26 -11.22 30.08
N THR A 354 -8.78 -12.23 29.38
CA THR A 354 -8.34 -13.62 29.51
C THR A 354 -7.88 -14.16 28.15
N TYR A 355 -6.70 -14.79 28.13
CA TYR A 355 -6.08 -15.38 26.94
C TYR A 355 -5.18 -16.54 27.34
N ASN A 356 -5.36 -17.72 26.72
CA ASN A 356 -4.65 -18.97 27.02
C ASN A 356 -4.48 -19.21 28.54
N ASP A 357 -5.61 -19.21 29.25
CA ASP A 357 -5.76 -19.38 30.71
C ASP A 357 -5.03 -18.36 31.60
N ARG A 358 -4.39 -17.34 31.02
CA ARG A 358 -3.80 -16.19 31.74
C ARG A 358 -4.80 -15.05 31.83
N ASN A 359 -4.80 -14.36 32.98
CA ASN A 359 -5.68 -13.23 33.27
C ASN A 359 -4.87 -11.94 33.42
N PHE A 360 -5.29 -10.88 32.73
CA PHE A 360 -4.64 -9.57 32.70
C PHE A 360 -5.60 -8.48 33.17
N ARG A 361 -5.12 -7.57 34.03
CA ARG A 361 -5.92 -6.46 34.58
C ARG A 361 -5.85 -5.24 33.65
N GLY A 362 -6.83 -5.13 32.75
CA GLY A 362 -6.92 -4.05 31.76
C GLY A 362 -6.10 -4.26 30.49
N LYS A 363 -6.39 -3.46 29.45
CA LYS A 363 -5.76 -3.55 28.13
C LYS A 363 -4.23 -3.34 28.20
N GLU A 364 -3.78 -2.39 29.02
CA GLU A 364 -2.37 -2.07 29.23
C GLU A 364 -1.54 -3.27 29.72
N ALA A 365 -2.07 -4.07 30.66
CA ALA A 365 -1.35 -5.24 31.18
C ALA A 365 -1.22 -6.36 30.13
N PHE A 366 -2.26 -6.56 29.31
CA PHE A 366 -2.22 -7.51 28.20
C PHE A 366 -1.30 -7.02 27.07
N LYS A 367 -1.29 -5.70 26.81
CA LYS A 367 -0.40 -5.06 25.84
C LYS A 367 1.07 -5.23 26.23
N GLN A 368 1.42 -4.94 27.49
CA GLN A 368 2.78 -5.15 28.01
C GLN A 368 3.23 -6.61 27.86
N PHE A 369 2.35 -7.57 28.17
CA PHE A 369 2.61 -9.00 27.95
C PHE A 369 2.92 -9.34 26.48
N LEU A 370 2.20 -8.76 25.51
CA LEU A 370 2.46 -8.98 24.07
C LEU A 370 3.76 -8.31 23.58
N VAL A 371 4.19 -7.22 24.20
CA VAL A 371 5.51 -6.60 23.93
C VAL A 371 6.64 -7.50 24.45
N GLU A 372 6.47 -8.10 25.64
CA GLU A 372 7.45 -8.98 26.27
C GLU A 372 7.52 -10.40 25.63
N ASN A 373 6.47 -10.84 24.95
CA ASN A 373 6.31 -12.22 24.47
C ASN A 373 6.05 -12.26 22.95
N GLU A 374 7.07 -11.88 22.17
CA GLU A 374 7.00 -11.78 20.71
C GLU A 374 6.47 -13.06 20.02
N SER A 375 6.90 -14.26 20.45
CA SER A 375 6.42 -15.53 19.90
C SER A 375 4.91 -15.73 20.06
N VAL A 376 4.34 -15.29 21.19
CA VAL A 376 2.89 -15.35 21.46
C VAL A 376 2.14 -14.32 20.61
N ARG A 377 2.74 -13.13 20.39
CA ARG A 377 2.23 -12.10 19.48
C ARG A 377 2.17 -12.63 18.04
N GLU A 378 3.21 -13.31 17.56
CA GLU A 378 3.23 -13.92 16.23
C GLU A 378 2.22 -15.07 16.08
N GLU A 379 2.14 -15.98 17.06
CA GLU A 379 1.15 -17.07 17.08
C GLU A 379 -0.29 -16.54 16.97
N LEU A 380 -0.61 -15.47 17.71
CA LEU A 380 -1.91 -14.81 17.68
C LEU A 380 -2.18 -14.10 16.35
N VAL A 381 -1.17 -13.46 15.75
CA VAL A 381 -1.28 -12.83 14.41
C VAL A 381 -1.51 -13.87 13.31
N ILE A 382 -0.88 -15.04 13.38
CA ILE A 382 -1.10 -16.16 12.45
C ILE A 382 -2.54 -16.65 12.57
N LYS A 383 -3.00 -16.99 13.79
CA LYS A 383 -4.38 -17.46 14.04
C LYS A 383 -5.45 -16.44 13.59
N LEU A 384 -5.21 -15.14 13.82
CA LEU A 384 -6.08 -14.07 13.33
C LEU A 384 -6.10 -14.00 11.81
N ARG A 385 -4.93 -14.07 11.16
CA ARG A 385 -4.81 -14.04 9.68
C ARG A 385 -5.49 -15.24 9.04
N GLU A 386 -5.30 -16.45 9.56
CA GLU A 386 -5.96 -17.66 9.07
C GLU A 386 -7.49 -17.52 9.10
N LYS A 387 -8.04 -17.12 10.25
CA LYS A 387 -9.50 -16.94 10.41
C LYS A 387 -10.06 -15.87 9.45
N LEU A 388 -9.35 -14.75 9.30
CA LEU A 388 -9.78 -13.63 8.45
C LEU A 388 -9.59 -13.89 6.94
N VAL A 389 -8.71 -14.81 6.54
CA VAL A 389 -8.58 -15.28 5.15
C VAL A 389 -9.67 -16.30 4.80
N VAL A 390 -10.09 -17.15 5.74
CA VAL A 390 -11.23 -18.07 5.55
C VAL A 390 -12.54 -17.30 5.41
N ASP A 391 -12.79 -16.30 6.27
CA ASP A 391 -13.97 -15.41 6.22
C ASP A 391 -14.02 -14.52 4.95
N HIS A 392 -13.09 -14.69 3.99
CA HIS A 392 -13.04 -14.01 2.69
C HIS A 392 -13.02 -14.97 1.48
N LYS A 393 -13.18 -16.28 1.68
CA LYS A 393 -13.33 -17.26 0.58
C LYS A 393 -14.77 -17.63 0.23
N GLU A 394 -15.72 -17.30 1.08
CA GLU A 394 -17.16 -17.49 0.84
C GLU A 394 -17.87 -16.12 0.77
N PRO A 395 -18.96 -15.95 0.00
CA PRO A 395 -19.67 -16.96 -0.81
C PRO A 395 -19.67 -16.67 -2.33
N GLN A 396 -19.38 -17.67 -3.17
CA GLN A 396 -19.70 -17.66 -4.62
C GLN A 396 -19.98 -19.07 -5.21
N THR A 397 -21.00 -19.78 -4.70
CA THR A 397 -21.70 -20.82 -5.47
C THR A 397 -23.03 -21.19 -4.82
N ALA A 398 -24.15 -20.79 -5.43
CA ALA A 398 -25.50 -21.37 -5.26
C ALA A 398 -26.49 -20.70 -6.22
N VAL A 399 -26.26 -20.86 -7.54
CA VAL A 399 -27.34 -20.73 -8.53
C VAL A 399 -27.61 -22.14 -9.03
N THR A 400 -28.72 -22.72 -8.58
CA THR A 400 -29.28 -23.94 -9.14
C THR A 400 -30.31 -23.54 -10.19
N ASP A 401 -29.99 -23.79 -11.45
CA ASP A 401 -30.97 -23.71 -12.54
C ASP A 401 -31.92 -24.92 -12.44
N GLU A 402 -33.18 -24.67 -12.14
CA GLU A 402 -34.31 -25.49 -12.63
C GLU A 402 -35.36 -24.51 -13.20
N ASP A 403 -35.90 -24.85 -14.37
CA ASP A 403 -36.77 -24.01 -15.20
C ASP A 403 -38.01 -24.82 -15.63
N SER A 404 -38.97 -24.16 -16.29
CA SER A 404 -40.33 -24.63 -16.71
C SER A 404 -41.38 -24.64 -15.57
N THR A 405 -42.64 -24.19 -15.77
CA THR A 405 -43.29 -23.67 -17.01
C THR A 405 -44.46 -22.71 -16.71
N GLU A 406 -44.93 -22.06 -17.78
CA GLU A 406 -46.21 -21.35 -18.08
C GLU A 406 -47.49 -21.76 -17.28
N GLU A 407 -48.55 -20.95 -17.10
CA GLU A 407 -48.83 -19.51 -17.39
C GLU A 407 -49.52 -18.82 -16.14
N THR A 408 -50.69 -18.15 -16.04
CA THR A 408 -51.77 -17.74 -16.99
C THR A 408 -52.47 -16.42 -16.59
N VAL A 409 -52.69 -15.50 -17.55
CA VAL A 409 -53.76 -14.45 -17.68
C VAL A 409 -54.21 -13.54 -16.50
N SER A 410 -54.52 -12.27 -16.82
CA SER A 410 -55.12 -11.26 -15.92
C SER A 410 -56.55 -10.82 -16.27
N THR A 411 -57.43 -10.67 -15.27
CA THR A 411 -58.75 -9.99 -15.30
C THR A 411 -59.01 -9.35 -13.91
N ILE A 412 -59.34 -8.05 -13.74
CA ILE A 412 -60.66 -7.39 -13.97
C ILE A 412 -61.73 -8.02 -13.04
N SER A 413 -62.44 -7.33 -12.12
CA SER A 413 -62.91 -5.92 -12.08
C SER A 413 -63.02 -5.34 -10.63
N PRO A 414 -63.45 -4.07 -10.41
CA PRO A 414 -63.47 -3.40 -9.09
C PRO A 414 -64.88 -3.20 -8.47
N ASP A 415 -64.90 -2.96 -7.14
CA ASP A 415 -65.92 -2.24 -6.35
C ASP A 415 -65.32 -2.02 -4.92
N SER A 416 -65.74 -1.08 -4.05
CA SER A 416 -66.71 0.01 -4.13
C SER A 416 -66.29 1.18 -3.20
N THR A 417 -67.11 2.23 -3.08
CA THR A 417 -66.92 3.41 -2.21
C THR A 417 -67.01 3.15 -0.70
N ASP A 418 -66.41 4.03 0.10
CA ASP A 418 -67.16 4.87 1.05
C ASP A 418 -66.37 6.15 1.43
N GLU A 419 -67.09 7.23 1.72
CA GLU A 419 -66.57 8.52 2.20
C GLU A 419 -66.81 8.66 3.72
N GLU A 420 -65.99 9.45 4.44
CA GLU A 420 -66.54 10.66 5.07
C GLU A 420 -65.50 11.67 5.60
N ALA A 421 -65.93 12.94 5.60
CA ALA A 421 -65.63 14.04 6.52
C ALA A 421 -64.18 14.34 6.96
N ALA A 422 -63.69 15.50 6.52
CA ALA A 422 -62.57 16.21 7.15
C ALA A 422 -63.04 17.14 8.29
N ALA A 423 -62.13 17.47 9.21
CA ALA A 423 -62.27 18.62 10.11
C ALA A 423 -61.00 19.48 10.05
N VAL A 424 -61.18 20.76 9.72
CA VAL A 424 -60.15 21.83 9.63
C VAL A 424 -60.60 22.95 10.59
N VAL A 425 -59.87 24.09 10.63
CA VAL A 425 -60.18 25.34 11.37
C VAL A 425 -59.74 25.28 12.83
N GLU A 426 -58.96 26.18 13.42
CA GLU A 426 -58.03 27.27 13.01
C GLU A 426 -57.75 28.04 14.31
N ALA A 427 -56.53 28.57 14.49
CA ALA A 427 -56.24 29.86 15.13
C ALA A 427 -54.75 30.19 14.94
#